data_AF-A0A956GEZ0-F1
#
_entry.id   AF-A0A956GEZ0-F1
#
_cell.length_a   1.000
_cell.length_b   1.000
_cell.length_c   1.000
_cell.angle_alpha   90.00
_cell.angle_beta   90.00
_cell.angle_gamma   90.00
#
_symmetry.space_group_name_H-M   'P 1'
#
loop_
_entity.id
_entity.type
_entity.pdbx_description
1 polymer ?
#
loop_
_entity_poly.entity_id
_entity_poly.type
_entity_poly.pdbx_seq_one_letter_code
_entity_poly.pdbx_strand_id
1 'polypeptide(L)'
;MIALRQAAALWSDRLVAHFGSTTFDTNALAGAVADEQAGDYVRLAAALELVLRGDRAPATIALLRRVLDDGMFALTNSLIERGQAALALALAGDVASRDRIAAITPINGNDRMRDLALRVLSG
;
A
#
# COMPACT_ATOMS: atom_id res chain seq x y z
N MET A 1 -4.61 13.67 0.06
CA MET A 1 -3.47 13.57 1.01
C MET A 1 -3.88 13.11 2.41
N ILE A 2 -4.96 13.65 3.02
CA ILE A 2 -5.42 13.27 4.37
C ILE A 2 -5.75 11.77 4.50
N ALA A 3 -6.44 11.18 3.52
CA ALA A 3 -6.82 9.76 3.56
C ALA A 3 -5.64 8.78 3.56
N LEU A 4 -4.56 9.05 2.78
CA LEU A 4 -3.38 8.19 2.77
C LEU A 4 -2.55 8.35 4.04
N ARG A 5 -2.47 9.56 4.61
CA ARG A 5 -1.82 9.77 5.92
C ARG A 5 -2.55 9.06 7.05
N GLN A 6 -3.89 9.05 7.03
CA GLN A 6 -4.69 8.26 7.97
C GLN A 6 -4.49 6.76 7.77
N ALA A 7 -4.43 6.30 6.51
CA ALA A 7 -4.11 4.91 6.19
C ALA A 7 -2.71 4.52 6.68
N ALA A 8 -1.67 5.32 6.43
CA ALA A 8 -0.32 5.02 6.87
C ALA A 8 -0.16 5.08 8.40
N ALA A 9 -0.86 6.00 9.08
CA ALA A 9 -0.87 6.07 10.54
C ALA A 9 -1.42 4.78 11.19
N LEU A 10 -2.34 4.06 10.53
CA LEU A 10 -2.83 2.76 11.00
C LEU A 10 -1.75 1.67 10.96
N TRP A 11 -0.69 1.85 10.17
CA TRP A 11 0.35 0.84 9.95
C TRP A 11 1.69 1.18 10.60
N SER A 12 1.85 2.40 11.12
CA SER A 12 3.05 2.81 11.86
C SER A 12 3.38 1.84 13.00
N ASP A 13 2.37 1.36 13.74
CA ASP A 13 2.57 0.40 14.83
C ASP A 13 3.16 -0.94 14.35
N ARG A 14 2.85 -1.37 13.12
CA ARG A 14 3.43 -2.59 12.53
C ARG A 14 4.90 -2.40 12.15
N LEU A 15 5.25 -1.22 11.64
CA LEU A 15 6.64 -0.88 11.33
C LEU A 15 7.45 -0.74 12.63
N VAL A 16 6.88 -0.13 13.67
CA VAL A 16 7.52 -0.05 14.99
C VAL A 16 7.75 -1.43 15.58
N ALA A 17 6.77 -2.33 15.51
CA ALA A 17 6.92 -3.69 16.01
C ALA A 17 7.99 -4.49 15.24
N HIS A 18 8.15 -4.26 13.94
CA HIS A 18 9.14 -4.96 13.12
C HIS A 18 10.56 -4.39 13.29
N PHE A 19 10.72 -3.06 13.21
CA PHE A 19 12.03 -2.40 13.29
C PHE A 19 12.49 -2.12 14.72
N GLY A 20 11.61 -2.25 15.72
CA GLY A 20 11.89 -1.83 17.10
C GLY A 20 12.12 -0.31 17.24
N SER A 21 11.67 0.49 16.25
CA SER A 21 11.96 1.92 16.14
C SER A 21 10.76 2.69 15.59
N THR A 22 10.57 3.92 16.08
CA THR A 22 9.61 4.90 15.55
C THR A 22 10.16 5.71 14.38
N THR A 23 11.44 5.53 14.07
CA THR A 23 12.12 6.16 12.94
C THR A 23 12.72 5.08 12.04
N PHE A 24 12.31 5.08 10.79
CA PHE A 24 12.77 4.15 9.76
C PHE A 24 13.18 4.96 8.52
N ASP A 25 14.38 4.71 8.00
CA ASP A 25 14.89 5.35 6.79
C ASP A 25 14.39 4.63 5.52
N THR A 26 14.61 5.25 4.35
CA THR A 26 14.18 4.71 3.06
C THR A 26 14.81 3.35 2.73
N ASN A 27 16.05 3.09 3.16
CA ASN A 27 16.74 1.83 2.89
C ASN A 27 16.18 0.70 3.74
N ALA A 28 15.89 0.95 5.01
CA ALA A 28 15.25 0.00 5.91
C ALA A 28 13.86 -0.41 5.38
N LEU A 29 13.07 0.59 4.92
CA LEU A 29 11.76 0.33 4.31
C LEU A 29 11.88 -0.46 3.00
N ALA A 30 12.81 -0.11 2.13
CA ALA A 30 13.06 -0.83 0.89
C ALA A 30 13.51 -2.28 1.15
N GLY A 31 14.35 -2.47 2.18
CA GLY A 31 14.74 -3.78 2.68
C GLY A 31 13.53 -4.62 3.10
N ALA A 32 12.62 -4.05 3.89
CA ALA A 32 11.39 -4.73 4.30
C ALA A 32 10.45 -5.06 3.11
N VAL A 33 10.36 -4.21 2.09
CA VAL A 33 9.57 -4.53 0.87
C VAL A 33 10.13 -5.77 0.16
N ALA A 34 11.46 -5.86 0.06
CA ALA A 34 12.17 -6.95 -0.60
C ALA A 34 12.28 -8.23 0.24
N ASP A 35 12.18 -8.11 1.56
CA ASP A 35 12.29 -9.23 2.49
C ASP A 35 11.02 -10.09 2.47
N GLU A 36 11.10 -11.29 1.90
CA GLU A 36 10.00 -12.25 1.89
C GLU A 36 9.75 -12.91 3.25
N GLN A 37 10.70 -12.82 4.19
CA GLN A 37 10.53 -13.27 5.57
C GLN A 37 9.84 -12.21 6.43
N ALA A 38 9.80 -10.95 5.98
CA ALA A 38 8.96 -9.94 6.60
C ALA A 38 7.49 -10.30 6.37
N GLY A 39 6.66 -10.23 7.42
CA GLY A 39 5.23 -10.53 7.30
C GLY A 39 4.55 -9.59 6.30
N ASP A 40 3.58 -10.08 5.53
CA ASP A 40 2.94 -9.34 4.43
C ASP A 40 2.44 -7.93 4.81
N TYR A 41 1.91 -7.78 6.04
CA TYR A 41 1.48 -6.48 6.57
C TYR A 41 2.65 -5.51 6.78
N VAL A 42 3.82 -5.98 7.19
CA VAL A 42 5.04 -5.17 7.32
C VAL A 42 5.49 -4.71 5.93
N ARG A 43 5.49 -5.63 4.96
CA ARG A 43 5.87 -5.32 3.58
C ARG A 43 4.93 -4.28 2.97
N LEU A 44 3.62 -4.44 3.15
CA LEU A 44 2.61 -3.46 2.72
C LEU A 44 2.83 -2.11 3.40
N ALA A 45 2.97 -2.09 4.73
CA ALA A 45 3.19 -0.86 5.48
C ALA A 45 4.44 -0.11 5.00
N ALA A 46 5.53 -0.84 4.73
CA ALA A 46 6.77 -0.27 4.23
C ALA A 46 6.59 0.34 2.83
N ALA A 47 5.88 -0.35 1.94
CA ALA A 47 5.56 0.16 0.60
C ALA A 47 4.67 1.42 0.64
N LEU A 48 3.67 1.47 1.52
CA LEU A 48 2.81 2.64 1.69
C LEU A 48 3.62 3.87 2.16
N GLU A 49 4.52 3.68 3.13
CA GLU A 49 5.38 4.73 3.66
C GLU A 49 6.39 5.23 2.62
N LEU A 50 6.98 4.32 1.83
CA LEU A 50 7.85 4.67 0.70
C LEU A 50 7.10 5.54 -0.32
N VAL A 51 5.90 5.14 -0.74
CA VAL A 51 5.10 5.93 -1.69
C VAL A 51 4.76 7.31 -1.14
N LEU A 52 4.46 7.43 0.16
CA LEU A 52 4.22 8.71 0.83
C LEU A 52 5.44 9.63 0.82
N ARG A 53 6.64 9.06 0.87
CA ARG A 53 7.92 9.78 0.75
C ARG A 53 8.29 10.11 -0.70
N GLY A 54 7.46 9.72 -1.66
CA GLY A 54 7.70 9.96 -3.09
C GLY A 54 8.48 8.84 -3.78
N ASP A 55 8.74 7.71 -3.12
CA ASP A 55 9.39 6.56 -3.76
C ASP A 55 8.48 5.94 -4.82
N ARG A 56 9.09 5.58 -5.96
CA ARG A 56 8.43 4.97 -7.12
C ARG A 56 9.18 3.73 -7.58
N ALA A 57 9.94 3.10 -6.69
CA ALA A 57 10.79 1.98 -7.06
C ALA A 57 9.96 0.83 -7.64
N PRO A 58 10.47 0.10 -8.66
CA PRO A 58 9.76 -1.02 -9.28
C PRO A 58 9.34 -2.10 -8.28
N ALA A 59 10.16 -2.38 -7.27
CA ALA A 59 9.85 -3.35 -6.22
C ALA A 59 8.64 -2.94 -5.37
N THR A 60 8.57 -1.64 -4.99
CA THR A 60 7.44 -1.06 -4.27
C THR A 60 6.15 -1.19 -5.08
N ILE A 61 6.18 -0.82 -6.37
CA ILE A 61 5.02 -0.93 -7.28
C ILE A 61 4.61 -2.40 -7.48
N ALA A 62 5.58 -3.31 -7.67
CA ALA A 62 5.31 -4.73 -7.85
C ALA A 62 4.62 -5.35 -6.62
N LEU A 63 5.07 -5.00 -5.41
CA LEU A 63 4.43 -5.47 -4.18
C LEU A 63 2.99 -4.93 -4.07
N LEU A 64 2.77 -3.66 -4.36
CA LEU A 64 1.43 -3.06 -4.30
C LEU A 64 0.47 -3.67 -5.33
N ARG A 65 0.95 -3.99 -6.54
CA ARG A 65 0.15 -4.74 -7.53
C ARG A 65 -0.17 -6.13 -7.03
N ARG A 66 0.80 -6.82 -6.42
CA ARG A 66 0.58 -8.13 -5.81
C ARG A 66 -0.52 -8.09 -4.75
N VAL A 67 -0.63 -7.03 -3.95
CA VAL A 67 -1.74 -6.87 -2.98
C VAL A 67 -3.12 -6.86 -3.66
N LEU A 68 -3.22 -6.32 -4.88
CA LEU A 68 -4.47 -6.32 -5.64
C LEU A 68 -4.79 -7.71 -6.23
N ASP A 69 -3.77 -8.39 -6.75
CA ASP A 69 -3.90 -9.63 -7.52
C ASP A 69 -3.99 -10.87 -6.62
N ASP A 70 -3.31 -10.87 -5.48
CA ASP A 70 -3.22 -12.00 -4.58
C ASP A 70 -4.44 -12.03 -3.65
N GLY A 71 -5.21 -13.11 -3.81
CA GLY A 71 -6.36 -13.43 -3.00
C GLY A 71 -6.06 -13.41 -1.50
N MET A 72 -4.86 -13.82 -1.10
CA MET A 72 -4.47 -14.13 0.28
C MET A 72 -3.52 -13.11 0.91
N PHE A 73 -2.97 -12.19 0.12
CA PHE A 73 -1.96 -11.24 0.60
C PHE A 73 -2.56 -10.26 1.62
N ALA A 74 -2.02 -10.28 2.84
CA ALA A 74 -2.46 -9.42 3.93
C ALA A 74 -3.99 -9.45 4.15
N LEU A 75 -4.62 -10.62 3.97
CA LEU A 75 -6.05 -10.78 4.26
C LEU A 75 -6.32 -10.75 5.76
N THR A 76 -6.94 -9.68 6.23
CA THR A 76 -7.96 -9.80 7.27
C THR A 76 -9.32 -9.89 6.60
N ASN A 77 -10.40 -10.15 7.36
CA ASN A 77 -11.77 -10.04 6.85
C ASN A 77 -12.09 -8.68 6.20
N SER A 78 -11.22 -7.65 6.28
CA SER A 78 -11.53 -6.27 5.91
C SER A 78 -11.17 -5.80 4.50
N LEU A 79 -10.33 -6.48 3.69
CA LEU A 79 -9.97 -6.06 2.31
C LEU A 79 -9.57 -4.57 2.15
N ILE A 80 -9.25 -3.89 3.26
CA ILE A 80 -8.86 -2.48 3.36
C ILE A 80 -7.52 -2.28 2.67
N GLU A 81 -6.66 -3.28 2.76
CA GLU A 81 -5.31 -3.35 2.19
C GLU A 81 -5.33 -3.15 0.67
N ARG A 82 -6.33 -3.70 -0.02
CA ARG A 82 -6.51 -3.48 -1.47
C ARG A 82 -6.85 -2.03 -1.80
N GLY A 83 -7.69 -1.40 -0.99
CA GLY A 83 -8.00 0.03 -1.15
C GLY A 83 -6.76 0.91 -0.93
N GLN A 84 -5.94 0.57 0.07
CA GLN A 84 -4.70 1.28 0.37
C GLN A 84 -3.65 1.10 -0.73
N ALA A 85 -3.49 -0.13 -1.22
CA ALA A 85 -2.61 -0.44 -2.33
C ALA A 85 -3.04 0.29 -3.61
N ALA A 86 -4.34 0.32 -3.90
CA ALA A 86 -4.89 1.09 -5.01
C ALA A 86 -4.54 2.58 -4.93
N LEU A 87 -4.77 3.21 -3.76
CA LEU A 87 -4.45 4.63 -3.57
C LEU A 87 -2.94 4.90 -3.65
N ALA A 88 -2.11 4.00 -3.12
CA ALA A 88 -0.67 4.11 -3.22
C ALA A 88 -0.19 3.99 -4.67
N LEU A 89 -0.69 3.03 -5.44
CA LEU A 89 -0.39 2.91 -6.88
C LEU A 89 -0.80 4.16 -7.66
N ALA A 90 -1.99 4.70 -7.38
CA ALA A 90 -2.44 5.93 -8.02
C ALA A 90 -1.53 7.13 -7.71
N LEU A 91 -1.13 7.30 -6.45
CA LEU A 91 -0.19 8.35 -6.06
C LEU A 91 1.22 8.10 -6.59
N ALA A 92 1.57 6.83 -6.82
CA ALA A 92 2.77 6.46 -7.53
C ALA A 92 2.74 6.80 -9.03
N GLY A 93 1.59 7.22 -9.56
CA GLY A 93 1.41 7.49 -10.98
C GLY A 93 1.26 6.22 -11.83
N ASP A 94 0.93 5.08 -11.22
CA ASP A 94 0.83 3.80 -11.92
C ASP A 94 -0.50 3.65 -12.68
N VAL A 95 -0.58 4.33 -13.83
CA VAL A 95 -1.75 4.28 -14.72
C VAL A 95 -2.04 2.86 -15.23
N ALA A 96 -1.02 2.01 -15.35
CA ALA A 96 -1.18 0.62 -15.80
C ALA A 96 -2.00 -0.25 -14.82
N SER A 97 -2.20 0.21 -13.59
CA SER A 97 -3.05 -0.46 -12.60
C SER A 97 -4.50 0.03 -12.59
N ARG A 98 -4.88 0.99 -13.43
CA ARG A 98 -6.25 1.57 -13.44
C ARG A 98 -7.35 0.51 -13.52
N ASP A 99 -7.25 -0.42 -14.46
CA ASP A 99 -8.27 -1.45 -14.66
C ASP A 99 -8.31 -2.44 -13.48
N ARG A 100 -7.14 -2.77 -12.92
CA ARG A 100 -7.05 -3.60 -11.70
C ARG A 100 -7.74 -2.92 -10.52
N ILE A 101 -7.52 -1.61 -10.35
CA ILE A 101 -8.15 -0.81 -9.30
C ILE A 101 -9.67 -0.76 -9.50
N ALA A 102 -10.14 -0.57 -10.73
CA ALA A 102 -11.56 -0.55 -11.04
C ALA A 102 -12.25 -1.90 -10.76
N ALA A 103 -11.53 -3.02 -10.91
CA ALA A 103 -12.02 -4.36 -10.63
C ALA A 103 -12.09 -4.71 -9.13
N ILE A 104 -11.56 -3.87 -8.23
CA ILE A 104 -11.63 -4.12 -6.79
C ILE A 104 -13.09 -4.12 -6.33
N THR A 105 -13.55 -5.27 -5.83
CA THR A 105 -14.85 -5.41 -5.18
C THR A 105 -14.95 -4.45 -3.99
N PRO A 106 -15.94 -3.52 -3.99
CA PRO A 106 -16.15 -2.61 -2.89
C PRO A 106 -16.72 -3.36 -1.69
N ILE A 107 -15.97 -3.39 -0.58
CA ILE A 107 -16.34 -4.07 0.65
C ILE A 107 -15.51 -3.52 1.81
N ASN A 108 -16.10 -3.51 3.01
CA ASN A 108 -15.40 -3.21 4.28
C ASN A 108 -14.55 -1.92 4.26
N GLY A 109 -15.01 -0.87 3.56
CA GLY A 109 -14.40 0.47 3.57
C GLY A 109 -13.25 0.68 2.58
N ASN A 110 -12.99 -0.27 1.67
CA ASN A 110 -12.00 -0.10 0.60
C ASN A 110 -12.49 0.77 -0.58
N ASP A 111 -13.81 0.97 -0.68
CA ASP A 111 -14.52 1.71 -1.74
C ASP A 111 -14.05 3.16 -1.86
N ARG A 112 -13.94 3.85 -0.73
CA ARG A 112 -13.51 5.25 -0.69
C ARG A 112 -12.08 5.44 -1.22
N MET A 113 -11.18 4.52 -0.88
CA MET A 113 -9.78 4.59 -1.33
C MET A 113 -9.64 4.19 -2.78
N ARG A 114 -10.38 3.17 -3.23
CA ARG A 114 -10.47 2.79 -4.65
C ARG A 114 -10.98 3.96 -5.50
N ASP A 115 -12.10 4.57 -5.12
CA ASP A 115 -12.70 5.66 -5.89
C ASP A 115 -11.77 6.89 -5.91
N LEU A 116 -11.09 7.17 -4.81
CA LEU A 116 -10.08 8.23 -4.77
C LEU A 116 -8.89 7.89 -5.69
N ALA A 117 -8.41 6.65 -5.71
CA ALA A 117 -7.34 6.21 -6.58
C ALA A 117 -7.69 6.41 -8.06
N LEU A 118 -8.91 6.02 -8.46
CA LEU A 118 -9.39 6.22 -9.84
C LEU A 118 -9.49 7.70 -10.23
N ARG A 119 -9.90 8.56 -9.29
CA ARG A 119 -9.92 10.02 -9.51
C ARG A 119 -8.51 10.58 -9.68
N VAL A 120 -7.56 10.15 -8.85
CA VAL A 120 -6.15 10.55 -8.97
C VAL A 120 -5.57 10.15 -10.33
N LEU A 121 -5.90 8.96 -10.84
CA LEU A 121 -5.45 8.48 -12.15
C LEU A 121 -6.22 9.09 -13.35
N SER A 122 -7.28 9.86 -13.11
CA SER A 122 -8.08 10.51 -14.16
C SER A 122 -7.86 12.03 -14.20
N GLY A 123 -7.07 12.58 -13.27
CA GLY A 123 -6.73 13.99 -13.20
C GLY A 123 -5.61 14.38 -14.16
#